data_AF-A0A366XSV8-F1
#
_entry.id   AF-A0A366XSV8-F1
#
_cell.length_a   1.000
_cell.length_b   1.000
_cell.length_c   1.000
_cell.angle_alpha   90.00
_cell.angle_beta   90.00
_cell.angle_gamma   90.00
#
_symmetry.space_group_name_H-M   'P 1'
#
loop_
_entity.id
_entity.type
_entity.pdbx_description
1 polymer ?
#
loop_
_entity_poly.entity_id
_entity_poly.type
_entity_poly.pdbx_seq_one_letter_code
_entity_poly.pdbx_strand_id
1 'polypeptide(L)'
;MKKEMMIVFSSLVLLTGCGGNQGISLEGNWVKKQEYLEGNPQNNDRCLSKYDNVTFDSKTVIMEDFEYSYEVENQEDVIQLKLVDETINEVKYYTVKKLKNGNILMQEKDSDLGCELEKK
;
A
#
# COMPACT_ATOMS: atom_id res chain seq x y z
N MET A 1 -46.19 -7.03 -27.04
CA MET A 1 -45.06 -7.43 -26.17
C MET A 1 -44.59 -6.19 -25.42
N LYS A 2 -44.34 -6.33 -24.12
CA LYS A 2 -44.14 -5.23 -23.16
C LYS A 2 -42.84 -4.45 -23.45
N LYS A 3 -42.88 -3.14 -23.19
CA LYS A 3 -41.79 -2.17 -23.30
C LYS A 3 -40.77 -2.32 -22.15
N GLU A 4 -39.67 -1.57 -22.28
CA GLU A 4 -38.76 -1.05 -21.24
C GLU A 4 -37.53 -1.94 -20.94
N MET A 5 -36.29 -1.44 -20.83
CA MET A 5 -35.70 -0.11 -20.96
C MET A 5 -34.18 -0.32 -20.99
N MET A 6 -33.46 0.41 -21.84
CA MET A 6 -31.99 0.49 -21.80
C MET A 6 -31.54 1.08 -20.46
N ILE A 7 -30.60 0.45 -19.78
CA ILE A 7 -29.77 1.10 -18.77
C ILE A 7 -28.40 1.34 -19.41
N VAL A 8 -28.19 2.60 -19.80
CA VAL A 8 -26.90 3.17 -20.13
C VAL A 8 -26.08 3.17 -18.83
N PHE A 9 -24.95 2.47 -18.81
CA PHE A 9 -23.97 2.60 -17.74
C PHE A 9 -23.36 4.00 -17.83
N SER A 10 -23.92 4.90 -17.03
CA SER A 10 -23.43 6.26 -16.87
C SER A 10 -21.96 6.24 -16.45
N SER A 11 -21.13 6.79 -17.32
CA SER A 11 -19.78 7.25 -17.02
C SER A 11 -19.81 8.03 -15.70
N LEU A 12 -19.15 7.50 -14.67
CA LEU A 12 -18.90 8.26 -13.46
C LEU A 12 -17.86 9.32 -13.81
N VAL A 13 -18.35 10.52 -14.16
CA VAL A 13 -17.56 11.73 -14.26
C VAL A 13 -17.11 12.08 -12.84
N LEU A 14 -15.87 11.76 -12.50
CA LEU A 14 -15.24 12.27 -11.29
C LEU A 14 -14.98 13.76 -11.51
N LEU A 15 -15.83 14.57 -10.87
CA LEU A 15 -15.71 16.01 -10.78
C LEU A 15 -14.33 16.38 -10.24
N THR A 16 -13.65 17.25 -10.99
CA THR A 16 -12.46 17.99 -10.59
C THR A 16 -12.73 18.77 -9.31
N GLY A 17 -12.27 18.23 -8.17
CA GLY A 17 -11.98 19.01 -6.98
C GLY A 17 -10.48 19.26 -6.90
N CYS A 18 -10.06 20.51 -7.14
CA CYS A 18 -8.73 20.98 -6.75
C CYS A 18 -8.65 21.00 -5.21
N GLY A 19 -8.38 19.84 -4.64
CA GLY A 19 -7.92 19.62 -3.28
C GLY A 19 -6.98 18.44 -3.39
N GLY A 20 -5.74 18.73 -3.77
CA GLY A 20 -4.76 17.72 -4.17
C GLY A 20 -4.50 16.76 -3.02
N ASN A 21 -5.23 15.65 -3.00
CA ASN A 21 -4.81 14.48 -2.25
C ASN A 21 -3.54 14.01 -2.93
N GLN A 22 -2.38 14.45 -2.42
CA GLN A 22 -1.09 13.99 -2.89
C GLN A 22 -1.03 12.49 -2.60
N GLY A 23 -1.43 11.68 -3.58
CA GLY A 23 -1.30 10.23 -3.52
C GLY A 23 0.11 9.89 -3.04
N ILE A 24 0.21 8.94 -2.12
CA ILE A 24 1.50 8.52 -1.60
C ILE A 24 2.22 7.81 -2.76
N SER A 25 3.26 8.44 -3.32
CA SER A 25 4.09 7.81 -4.34
C SER A 25 4.99 6.77 -3.68
N LEU A 26 4.68 5.49 -3.91
CA LEU A 26 5.42 4.36 -3.36
C LEU A 26 6.67 4.01 -4.16
N GLU A 27 6.77 4.40 -5.43
CA GLU A 27 7.90 4.05 -6.30
C GLU A 27 9.26 4.38 -5.67
N GLY A 28 10.19 3.44 -5.75
CA GLY A 28 11.56 3.54 -5.26
C GLY A 28 11.88 2.56 -4.12
N ASN A 29 13.07 2.76 -3.55
CA ASN A 29 13.61 1.91 -2.50
C ASN A 29 13.26 2.48 -1.12
N TRP A 30 12.83 1.60 -0.22
CA TRP A 30 12.51 1.93 1.16
C TRP A 30 13.24 0.99 2.11
N VAL A 31 13.78 1.53 3.19
CA VAL A 31 14.48 0.73 4.19
C VAL A 31 13.82 0.85 5.55
N LYS A 32 13.89 -0.22 6.36
CA LYS A 32 13.38 -0.17 7.73
C LYS A 32 14.01 0.98 8.53
N LYS A 33 13.17 1.63 9.33
CA LYS A 33 13.57 2.63 10.30
C LYS A 33 13.28 2.21 11.74
N GLN A 34 12.03 1.85 12.03
CA GLN A 34 11.55 1.49 13.37
C GLN A 34 10.23 0.70 13.30
N GLU A 35 9.93 -0.07 14.34
CA GLU A 35 8.68 -0.84 14.47
C GLU A 35 7.54 0.05 14.99
N TYR A 36 6.30 -0.31 14.62
CA TYR A 36 5.07 0.24 15.18
C TYR A 36 4.21 -0.89 15.76
N LEU A 37 3.73 -0.72 16.99
CA LEU A 37 2.70 -1.58 17.60
C LEU A 37 1.45 -0.75 17.84
N GLU A 38 0.31 -1.20 17.31
CA GLU A 38 -0.98 -0.49 17.38
C GLU A 38 -0.87 0.96 16.86
N GLY A 39 -0.05 1.18 15.83
CA GLY A 39 0.18 2.52 15.26
C GLY A 39 1.07 3.44 16.10
N ASN A 40 1.70 2.96 17.17
CA ASN A 40 2.64 3.73 18.00
C ASN A 40 4.09 3.32 17.77
N PRO A 41 5.03 4.28 17.62
CA PRO A 41 6.45 3.99 17.48
C PRO A 41 7.02 3.14 18.61
N GLN A 42 7.81 2.13 18.26
CA GLN A 42 8.55 1.24 19.15
C GLN A 42 10.05 1.27 18.84
N ASN A 43 10.88 0.78 19.76
CA ASN A 43 12.34 0.79 19.60
C ASN A 43 12.82 -0.07 18.40
N ASN A 44 13.91 0.39 17.77
CA ASN A 44 14.38 0.10 16.40
C ASN A 44 14.69 -1.36 15.99
N ASP A 45 14.60 -2.35 16.87
CA ASP A 45 15.20 -3.68 16.62
C ASP A 45 14.22 -4.79 16.22
N ARG A 46 12.94 -4.47 15.98
CA ARG A 46 11.88 -5.50 15.90
C ARG A 46 11.12 -5.59 14.58
N CYS A 47 11.40 -4.74 13.59
CA CYS A 47 10.79 -4.95 12.28
C CYS A 47 11.14 -6.34 11.74
N LEU A 48 10.13 -7.05 11.24
CA LEU A 48 10.31 -8.30 10.51
C LEU A 48 11.27 -8.08 9.32
N SER A 49 12.08 -9.09 9.00
CA SER A 49 13.08 -9.03 7.92
C SER A 49 12.51 -8.60 6.57
N LYS A 50 11.23 -8.88 6.33
CA LYS A 50 10.50 -8.43 5.13
C LYS A 50 10.43 -6.94 4.91
N TYR A 51 10.70 -6.16 5.93
CA TYR A 51 10.74 -4.71 5.86
C TYR A 51 12.16 -4.14 5.71
N ASP A 52 13.21 -4.97 5.74
CA ASP A 52 14.60 -4.53 5.72
C ASP A 52 14.91 -3.68 4.48
N ASN A 53 14.43 -4.14 3.33
CA ASN A 53 14.45 -3.42 2.07
C ASN A 53 13.18 -3.76 1.28
N VAL A 54 12.40 -2.74 0.93
CA VAL A 54 11.19 -2.85 0.13
C VAL A 54 11.37 -1.97 -1.10
N THR A 55 11.36 -2.57 -2.28
CA THR A 55 11.51 -1.83 -3.54
C THR A 55 10.20 -1.89 -4.32
N PHE A 56 9.55 -0.74 -4.52
CA PHE A 56 8.38 -0.65 -5.39
C PHE A 56 8.81 -0.15 -6.77
N ASP A 57 8.42 -0.88 -7.81
CA ASP A 57 8.46 -0.46 -9.21
C ASP A 57 7.02 -0.28 -9.74
N SER A 58 6.83 0.06 -11.01
CA SER A 58 5.53 0.41 -11.60
C SER A 58 4.39 -0.61 -11.39
N LYS A 59 4.71 -1.90 -11.18
CA LYS A 59 3.73 -2.98 -10.95
C LYS A 59 4.19 -4.09 -10.02
N THR A 60 5.45 -4.07 -9.61
CA THR A 60 6.06 -5.11 -8.78
C THR A 60 6.64 -4.52 -7.52
N VAL A 61 6.69 -5.34 -6.47
CA VAL A 61 7.36 -5.01 -5.22
C VAL A 61 8.26 -6.16 -4.82
N ILE A 62 9.48 -5.83 -4.39
CA ILE A 62 10.48 -6.79 -3.93
C ILE A 62 10.58 -6.69 -2.41
N MET A 63 10.38 -7.82 -1.72
CA MET A 63 10.51 -7.98 -0.26
C MET A 63 11.13 -9.34 0.06
N GLU A 64 12.12 -9.41 0.95
CA GLU A 64 12.86 -10.66 1.29
C GLU A 64 13.41 -11.40 0.07
N ASP A 65 13.87 -10.67 -0.96
CA ASP A 65 14.31 -11.24 -2.24
C ASP A 65 13.20 -11.97 -3.05
N PHE A 66 11.93 -11.85 -2.65
CA PHE A 66 10.77 -12.29 -3.43
C PHE A 66 10.14 -11.12 -4.18
N GLU A 67 9.78 -11.37 -5.44
CA GLU A 67 9.06 -10.43 -6.28
C GLU A 67 7.55 -10.74 -6.23
N TYR A 68 6.76 -9.72 -5.95
CA TYR A 68 5.30 -9.78 -5.94
C TYR A 68 4.75 -8.83 -7.00
N SER A 69 3.69 -9.21 -7.71
CA SER A 69 2.86 -8.21 -8.38
C SER A 69 2.00 -7.51 -7.33
N TYR A 70 1.71 -6.21 -7.51
CA TYR A 70 0.87 -5.49 -6.55
C TYR A 70 -0.21 -4.62 -7.18
N GLU A 71 -1.34 -4.55 -6.49
CA GLU A 71 -2.47 -3.66 -6.80
C GLU A 71 -2.60 -2.61 -5.69
N VAL A 72 -2.93 -1.38 -6.08
CA VAL A 72 -3.08 -0.22 -5.19
C VAL A 72 -4.52 0.25 -5.19
N GLU A 73 -5.13 0.34 -4.01
CA GLU A 73 -6.40 1.03 -3.81
C GLU A 73 -6.18 2.21 -2.83
N ASN A 74 -6.48 3.43 -3.29
CA ASN A 74 -6.34 4.63 -2.48
C ASN A 74 -7.63 4.89 -1.71
N GLN A 75 -7.56 4.92 -0.37
CA GLN A 75 -8.68 5.24 0.51
C GLN A 75 -8.28 6.39 1.45
N GLU A 76 -8.65 7.62 1.06
CA GLU A 76 -8.35 8.85 1.79
C GLU A 76 -6.86 8.99 2.16
N ASP A 77 -6.49 8.65 3.40
CA ASP A 77 -5.15 8.77 3.98
C ASP A 77 -4.37 7.45 4.04
N VAL A 78 -4.95 6.37 3.54
CA VAL A 78 -4.38 5.01 3.58
C VAL A 78 -4.40 4.40 2.18
N ILE A 79 -3.30 3.78 1.81
CA ILE A 79 -3.23 2.90 0.65
C ILE A 79 -3.46 1.46 1.11
N GLN A 80 -4.38 0.76 0.46
CA GLN A 80 -4.48 -0.70 0.55
C GLN A 80 -3.63 -1.31 -0.57
N LEU A 81 -2.74 -2.20 -0.21
CA LEU A 81 -1.94 -3.00 -1.13
C LEU A 81 -2.41 -4.45 -1.11
N LYS A 82 -2.50 -5.04 -2.28
CA LYS A 82 -2.64 -6.49 -2.46
C LYS A 82 -1.41 -6.98 -3.22
N LEU A 83 -0.59 -7.78 -2.57
CA LEU A 83 0.61 -8.41 -3.13
C LEU A 83 0.26 -9.85 -3.52
N VAL A 84 0.64 -10.25 -4.72
CA VAL A 84 0.41 -11.60 -5.24
C VAL A 84 1.74 -12.22 -5.63
N ASP A 85 2.06 -13.35 -5.02
CA ASP A 85 3.13 -14.24 -5.47
C ASP A 85 2.53 -15.23 -6.47
N GLU A 86 2.83 -15.04 -7.75
CA GLU A 86 2.30 -15.89 -8.82
C GLU A 86 2.93 -17.29 -8.84
N THR A 87 4.08 -17.49 -8.17
CA THR A 87 4.78 -18.79 -8.16
C THR A 87 4.09 -19.81 -7.27
N ILE A 88 3.58 -19.35 -6.11
CA ILE A 88 2.89 -20.19 -5.12
C ILE A 88 1.41 -19.85 -4.94
N ASN A 89 0.89 -18.89 -5.72
CA ASN A 89 -0.46 -18.35 -5.61
C ASN A 89 -0.81 -17.83 -4.20
N GLU A 90 0.17 -17.20 -3.53
CA GLU A 90 -0.02 -16.57 -2.23
C GLU A 90 -0.50 -15.12 -2.42
N VAL A 91 -1.46 -14.69 -1.60
CA VAL A 91 -1.95 -13.31 -1.60
C VAL A 91 -1.76 -12.71 -0.22
N LYS A 92 -1.06 -11.58 -0.15
CA LYS A 92 -0.84 -10.81 1.08
C LYS A 92 -1.48 -9.43 0.95
N TYR A 93 -2.03 -8.93 2.04
CA TYR A 93 -2.67 -7.61 2.07
C TYR A 93 -1.92 -6.71 3.03
N TYR A 94 -1.69 -5.46 2.64
CA TYR A 94 -1.01 -4.47 3.47
C TYR A 94 -1.76 -3.15 3.45
N THR A 95 -1.57 -2.37 4.50
CA THR A 95 -1.92 -0.95 4.57
C THR A 95 -0.65 -0.13 4.54
N VAL A 96 -0.67 1.00 3.84
CA VAL A 96 0.42 1.97 3.80
C VAL A 96 -0.11 3.35 4.13
N LYS A 97 0.48 4.00 5.14
CA LYS A 97 0.12 5.35 5.57
C LYS A 97 1.35 6.25 5.53
N LYS A 98 1.19 7.47 5.00
CA LYS A 98 2.26 8.47 5.03
C LYS A 98 2.37 9.08 6.42
N LEU A 99 3.57 9.11 6.96
CA LEU A 99 3.89 9.70 8.26
C LEU A 99 4.26 11.18 8.10
N LYS A 100 4.20 11.95 9.20
CA LYS A 100 4.46 13.39 9.21
C LYS A 100 5.90 13.75 8.80
N ASN A 101 6.85 12.83 8.99
CA ASN A 101 8.25 12.98 8.60
C ASN A 101 8.52 12.62 7.13
N GLY A 102 7.49 12.24 6.35
CA GLY A 102 7.62 11.84 4.95
C GLY A 102 7.88 10.35 4.72
N ASN A 103 8.16 9.59 5.79
CA ASN A 103 8.28 8.13 5.74
C ASN A 103 6.91 7.48 5.57
N ILE A 104 6.88 6.17 5.32
CA ILE A 104 5.65 5.40 5.26
C ILE A 104 5.59 4.40 6.41
N LEU A 105 4.41 4.18 6.98
CA LEU A 105 4.13 3.03 7.83
C LEU A 105 3.49 1.97 6.94
N MET A 106 4.16 0.83 6.78
CA MET A 106 3.64 -0.35 6.09
C MET A 106 3.28 -1.42 7.12
N GLN A 107 2.07 -1.95 7.04
CA GLN A 107 1.52 -2.89 8.01
C GLN A 107 0.68 -3.95 7.31
N GLU A 108 0.93 -5.23 7.59
CA GLU A 108 0.12 -6.32 7.06
C GLU A 108 -1.32 -6.21 7.59
N LYS A 109 -2.30 -6.49 6.74
CA LYS A 109 -3.71 -6.48 7.11
C LYS A 109 -3.93 -7.49 8.25
N ASP A 110 -4.72 -7.10 9.23
CA ASP A 110 -5.01 -7.89 10.45
C ASP A 110 -3.81 -8.11 11.40
N SER A 111 -2.66 -7.46 11.14
CA SER A 111 -1.54 -7.36 12.09
C SER A 111 -1.61 -6.03 12.83
N ASP A 112 -1.35 -6.02 14.15
CA ASP A 112 -1.12 -4.79 14.92
C ASP A 112 0.32 -4.26 14.77
N LEU A 113 1.20 -5.07 14.16
CA LEU A 113 2.60 -4.76 13.93
C LEU A 113 2.82 -4.24 12.51
N GLY A 114 3.49 -3.09 12.41
CA GLY A 114 3.96 -2.51 11.17
C GLY A 114 5.40 -2.01 11.28
N CYS A 115 5.98 -1.61 10.15
CA CYS A 115 7.31 -1.00 10.13
C CYS A 115 7.25 0.36 9.43
N GLU A 116 7.90 1.36 10.01
CA GLU A 116 8.20 2.60 9.33
C GLU A 116 9.36 2.39 8.36
N LEU A 117 9.16 2.80 7.12
CA LEU A 117 10.13 2.72 6.05
C LEU A 117 10.54 4.12 5.57
N GLU A 118 11.85 4.33 5.45
CA GLU A 118 12.49 5.56 4.99
C GLU A 118 12.93 5.39 3.53
N LYS A 119 12.62 6.38 2.68
CA LYS A 119 13.00 6.35 1.26
C LYS A 119 14.52 6.52 1.08
N LYS A 120 15.13 5.73 0.20
CA LYS A 120 16.56 5.80 -0.16
C LYS A 120 16.81 6.40 -1.53
#